data_AF-A0A6P0XQL2-F1
#
_entry.id   AF-A0A6P0XQL2-F1
#
_cell.length_a   1.000
_cell.length_b   1.000
_cell.length_c   1.000
_cell.angle_alpha   90.00
_cell.angle_beta   90.00
_cell.angle_gamma   90.00
#
_symmetry.space_group_name_H-M   'P 1'
#
loop_
_entity.id
_entity.type
_entity.pdbx_description
1 polymer ?
#
loop_
_entity_poly.entity_id
_entity_poly.type
_entity_poly.pdbx_seq_one_letter_code
_entity_poly.pdbx_strand_id
1 'polypeptide(L)'
;MQMLKLAHIVNPVIVTDSSDLFVAQPITFATMKTAQNYAQSQGIEVKLYSAQFPEYYAIIPPFFIRTPDLDRSTLDIKNFKIKRKLPLIGDILDRLYKLSEADYFIYINVDIAVLPNFYSLLLN
;
A
#
# COMPACT_ATOMS: atom_id res chain seq x y z
N MET A 1 17.50 2.25 22.70
CA MET A 1 16.76 3.04 21.69
C MET A 1 15.43 2.36 21.45
N GLN A 2 14.34 3.13 21.35
CA GLN A 2 13.04 2.58 20.98
C GLN A 2 13.11 2.10 19.52
N MET A 3 12.58 0.90 19.26
CA MET A 3 12.51 0.36 17.90
C MET A 3 11.48 1.16 17.10
N LEU A 4 11.91 1.80 16.02
CA LEU A 4 11.03 2.58 15.15
C LEU A 4 10.10 1.64 14.35
N LYS A 5 8.83 2.02 14.29
CA LYS A 5 7.76 1.28 13.61
C LYS A 5 7.28 2.05 12.39
N LEU A 6 7.29 1.40 11.24
CA LEU A 6 6.80 1.94 9.98
C LEU A 6 5.55 1.18 9.54
N ALA A 7 4.54 1.91 9.06
CA ALA A 7 3.38 1.34 8.41
C ALA A 7 3.31 1.83 6.97
N HIS A 8 3.39 0.92 6.01
CA HIS A 8 3.37 1.24 4.60
C HIS A 8 2.11 0.69 3.95
N ILE A 9 1.21 1.58 3.51
CA ILE A 9 -0.04 1.22 2.85
C ILE A 9 0.01 1.46 1.35
N VAL A 10 -0.56 0.55 0.59
CA VAL A 10 -0.82 0.71 -0.86
C VAL A 10 -2.29 0.51 -1.17
N ASN A 11 -2.71 0.91 -2.37
CA ASN A 11 -4.04 0.62 -2.90
C ASN A 11 -3.95 -0.27 -4.14
N PRO A 12 -4.11 -1.61 -3.98
CA PRO A 12 -4.13 -2.55 -5.09
C PRO A 12 -5.34 -2.34 -6.01
N VAL A 13 -5.16 -2.62 -7.30
CA VAL A 13 -6.23 -2.55 -8.31
C VAL A 13 -6.14 -3.72 -9.30
N ILE A 14 -7.28 -4.31 -9.64
CA ILE A 14 -7.38 -5.26 -10.74
C ILE A 14 -7.39 -4.49 -12.06
N VAL A 15 -6.51 -4.87 -12.97
CA VAL A 15 -6.37 -4.27 -14.31
C VAL A 15 -6.30 -5.35 -15.38
N THR A 16 -6.56 -4.96 -16.62
CA THR A 16 -6.33 -5.81 -17.80
C THR A 16 -4.84 -5.89 -18.13
N ASP A 17 -4.45 -6.90 -18.90
CA ASP A 17 -3.09 -7.11 -19.41
C ASP A 17 -2.54 -5.96 -20.25
N SER A 18 -3.42 -5.14 -20.84
CA SER A 18 -3.07 -3.92 -21.57
C SER A 18 -2.61 -2.75 -20.68
N SER A 19 -2.74 -2.86 -19.35
CA SER A 19 -2.29 -1.83 -18.41
C SER A 19 -0.87 -2.10 -17.94
N ASP A 20 -0.02 -1.08 -17.87
CA ASP A 20 1.33 -1.20 -17.30
C ASP A 20 1.29 -1.73 -15.85
N LEU A 21 0.21 -1.45 -15.12
CA LEU A 21 -0.02 -1.95 -13.76
C LEU A 21 -0.11 -3.48 -13.69
N PHE A 22 -0.47 -4.16 -14.79
CA PHE A 22 -0.52 -5.62 -14.84
C PHE A 22 0.88 -6.21 -14.53
N VAL A 23 1.94 -5.53 -14.98
CA VAL A 23 3.33 -5.93 -14.74
C VAL A 23 3.91 -5.22 -13.52
N ALA A 24 3.69 -3.90 -13.39
CA ALA A 24 4.34 -3.11 -12.36
C ALA A 24 3.87 -3.45 -10.94
N GLN A 25 2.57 -3.69 -10.72
CA GLN A 25 2.01 -3.91 -9.38
C GLN A 25 2.55 -5.17 -8.69
N PRO A 26 2.61 -6.35 -9.33
CA PRO A 26 3.25 -7.52 -8.74
C PRO A 26 4.73 -7.28 -8.38
N ILE A 27 5.46 -6.51 -9.19
CA ILE A 27 6.87 -6.14 -8.92
C ILE A 27 6.95 -5.22 -7.70
N THR A 28 6.09 -4.21 -7.61
CA THR A 28 5.98 -3.34 -6.43
C THR A 28 5.74 -4.15 -5.17
N PHE A 29 4.79 -5.09 -5.19
CA PHE A 29 4.52 -5.95 -4.03
C PHE A 29 5.74 -6.80 -3.64
N ALA A 30 6.40 -7.43 -4.61
CA ALA A 30 7.57 -8.25 -4.35
C ALA A 30 8.74 -7.43 -3.78
N THR A 31 9.00 -6.24 -4.33
CA THR A 31 10.06 -5.36 -3.84
C THR A 31 9.78 -4.79 -2.47
N MET A 32 8.52 -4.45 -2.15
CA MET A 32 8.10 -4.07 -0.79
C MET A 32 8.37 -5.20 0.22
N LYS A 33 8.09 -6.46 -0.15
CA LYS A 33 8.36 -7.61 0.72
C LYS A 33 9.87 -7.81 0.93
N THR A 34 10.67 -7.69 -0.12
CA THR A 34 12.13 -7.73 -0.04
C THR A 34 12.67 -6.62 0.88
N ALA A 35 12.19 -5.39 0.71
CA ALA A 35 12.60 -4.26 1.54
C ALA A 35 12.15 -4.42 3.01
N GLN A 36 10.96 -4.98 3.26
CA GLN A 36 10.50 -5.31 4.62
C GLN A 36 11.45 -6.30 5.30
N ASN A 37 11.83 -7.37 4.60
CA ASN A 37 12.74 -8.39 5.15
C ASN A 37 14.13 -7.80 5.42
N TYR A 38 14.63 -6.93 4.52
CA TYR A 38 15.89 -6.22 4.73
C TYR A 38 15.82 -5.32 5.97
N ALA A 39 14.76 -4.51 6.10
CA ALA A 39 14.56 -3.64 7.25
C ALA A 39 14.48 -4.42 8.58
N GLN A 40 13.80 -5.56 8.59
CA GLN A 40 13.74 -6.45 9.75
C GLN A 40 15.13 -6.95 10.17
N SER A 41 16.02 -7.25 9.21
CA SER A 41 17.42 -7.61 9.50
C SER A 41 18.23 -6.48 10.14
N GLN A 42 17.78 -5.23 9.98
CA GLN A 42 18.37 -4.02 10.56
C GLN A 42 17.67 -3.59 11.87
N GLY A 43 16.73 -4.38 12.38
CA GLY A 43 15.99 -4.05 13.62
C GLY A 43 14.93 -2.96 13.44
N ILE A 44 14.43 -2.75 12.22
CA ILE A 44 13.32 -1.81 11.93
C ILE A 44 12.04 -2.62 11.75
N GLU A 45 10.98 -2.29 12.49
CA GLU A 45 9.67 -2.94 12.32
C GLU A 45 8.92 -2.27 11.16
N VAL A 46 8.60 -3.05 10.13
CA VAL A 46 7.80 -2.58 9.00
C VAL A 46 6.58 -3.47 8.82
N LYS A 47 5.38 -2.88 8.87
CA LYS A 47 4.12 -3.56 8.55
C LYS A 47 3.59 -3.05 7.22
N LEU A 48 3.29 -3.97 6.32
CA LEU A 48 2.73 -3.67 5.01
C LEU A 48 1.22 -3.80 5.05
N TYR A 49 0.51 -2.79 4.58
CA TYR A 49 -0.94 -2.70 4.59
C TYR A 49 -1.48 -2.55 3.17
N SER A 50 -2.73 -2.96 2.98
CA SER A 50 -3.50 -2.66 1.77
C SER A 50 -4.82 -2.00 2.14
N ALA A 51 -5.19 -0.96 1.42
CA ALA A 51 -6.55 -0.45 1.36
C ALA A 51 -7.17 -0.90 0.04
N GLN A 52 -8.31 -1.58 0.08
CA GLN A 52 -8.88 -2.24 -1.08
C GLN A 52 -10.40 -2.14 -1.10
N PHE A 53 -10.97 -2.26 -2.30
CA PHE A 53 -12.37 -2.64 -2.43
C PHE A 53 -12.50 -4.17 -2.37
N PRO A 54 -13.68 -4.72 -1.99
CA PRO A 54 -13.87 -6.17 -1.83
C PRO A 54 -13.50 -6.98 -3.08
N GLU A 55 -13.79 -6.46 -4.28
CA GLU A 55 -13.50 -7.13 -5.55
C GLU A 55 -12.01 -7.34 -5.82
N TYR A 56 -11.11 -6.65 -5.10
CA TYR A 56 -9.66 -6.73 -5.33
C TYR A 56 -8.95 -7.74 -4.42
N TYR A 57 -9.66 -8.49 -3.57
CA TYR A 57 -9.05 -9.43 -2.64
C TYR A 57 -8.12 -10.45 -3.28
N ALA A 58 -8.47 -10.98 -4.46
CA ALA A 58 -7.75 -12.05 -5.11
C ALA A 58 -6.32 -11.68 -5.52
N ILE A 59 -6.01 -10.39 -5.68
CA ILE A 59 -4.69 -9.91 -6.11
C ILE A 59 -3.81 -9.46 -4.94
N ILE A 60 -4.31 -9.47 -3.70
CA ILE A 60 -3.58 -8.98 -2.53
C ILE A 60 -2.73 -10.13 -1.97
N PRO A 61 -1.39 -10.00 -1.98
CA PRO A 61 -0.53 -11.02 -1.40
C PRO A 61 -0.78 -11.20 0.11
N PRO A 62 -0.63 -12.44 0.64
CA PRO A 62 -0.95 -12.75 2.04
C PRO A 62 -0.05 -12.05 3.06
N PHE A 63 1.08 -11.47 2.65
CA PHE A 63 1.96 -10.71 3.54
C PHE A 63 1.47 -9.28 3.81
N PHE A 64 0.42 -8.81 3.12
CA PHE A 64 -0.24 -7.56 3.44
C PHE A 64 -1.29 -7.75 4.54
N ILE A 65 -1.28 -6.85 5.51
CA ILE A 65 -2.39 -6.67 6.45
C ILE A 65 -3.48 -5.90 5.71
N ARG A 66 -4.59 -6.55 5.38
CA ARG A 66 -5.76 -5.89 4.80
C ARG A 66 -6.43 -5.01 5.84
N THR A 67 -6.63 -3.74 5.51
CA THR A 67 -7.47 -2.86 6.32
C THR A 67 -8.96 -3.18 6.07
N PRO A 68 -9.91 -2.64 6.86
CA PRO A 68 -11.31 -2.59 6.44
C PRO A 68 -11.45 -2.05 5.01
N ASP A 69 -12.41 -2.59 4.27
CA ASP A 69 -12.59 -2.24 2.86
C ASP A 69 -12.96 -0.78 2.66
N LEU A 70 -12.56 -0.26 1.50
CA LEU A 70 -13.04 0.99 0.95
C LEU A 70 -14.53 0.85 0.60
N ASP A 71 -15.33 1.79 1.09
CA ASP A 71 -16.79 1.84 1.01
C ASP A 71 -17.31 2.98 0.12
N ARG A 72 -16.41 3.85 -0.32
CA ARG A 72 -16.69 4.93 -1.28
C ARG A 72 -15.51 5.18 -2.21
N SER A 73 -15.78 5.87 -3.30
CA SER A 73 -14.85 6.23 -4.36
C SER A 73 -15.10 7.66 -4.84
N THR A 74 -14.25 8.13 -5.74
CA THR A 74 -14.47 9.37 -6.48
C THR A 74 -15.84 9.45 -7.15
N LEU A 75 -16.40 8.31 -7.62
CA LEU A 75 -17.69 8.27 -8.31
C LEU A 75 -18.89 8.55 -7.37
N ASP A 76 -18.70 8.38 -6.06
CA ASP A 76 -19.71 8.69 -5.04
C ASP A 76 -19.70 10.18 -4.66
N ILE A 77 -18.62 10.89 -5.00
CA ILE A 77 -18.43 12.31 -4.69
C ILE A 77 -18.91 13.20 -5.84
N LYS A 78 -18.61 12.81 -7.08
CA LYS A 78 -18.93 13.61 -8.27
C LYS A 78 -19.03 12.77 -9.52
N ASN A 79 -19.79 13.25 -10.50
CA ASN A 79 -19.79 12.70 -11.84
C ASN A 79 -18.62 13.27 -12.66
N PHE A 80 -17.83 12.40 -13.27
CA PHE A 80 -16.68 12.75 -14.11
C PHE A 80 -16.93 12.34 -15.56
N LYS A 81 -16.31 13.05 -16.51
CA LYS A 81 -16.37 12.68 -17.94
C LYS A 81 -15.87 11.26 -18.18
N ILE A 82 -14.76 10.89 -17.52
CA ILE A 82 -14.23 9.53 -17.50
C ILE A 82 -14.54 8.96 -16.12
N LYS A 83 -15.38 7.93 -16.07
CA LYS A 83 -15.78 7.28 -14.81
C LYS A 83 -14.73 6.26 -14.40
N ARG A 84 -13.82 6.67 -13.50
CA ARG A 84 -12.86 5.76 -12.84
C ARG A 84 -13.20 5.65 -11.38
N LYS A 85 -13.38 4.43 -10.88
CA LYS A 85 -13.56 4.14 -9.45
C LYS A 85 -12.19 4.22 -8.77
N LEU A 86 -11.87 5.39 -8.21
CA LEU A 86 -10.62 5.62 -7.49
C LEU A 86 -10.90 5.85 -6.01
N PRO A 87 -10.05 5.37 -5.10
CA PRO A 87 -10.17 5.73 -3.69
C PRO A 87 -9.83 7.20 -3.46
N LEU A 88 -10.28 7.72 -2.32
CA LEU A 88 -9.79 9.00 -1.82
C LEU A 88 -8.53 8.76 -0.97
N ILE A 89 -7.51 9.59 -1.13
CA ILE A 89 -6.26 9.43 -0.36
C ILE A 89 -6.51 9.52 1.16
N GLY A 90 -7.43 10.39 1.59
CA GLY A 90 -7.84 10.48 2.99
C GLY A 90 -8.42 9.17 3.51
N ASP A 91 -9.22 8.47 2.71
CA ASP A 91 -9.81 7.18 3.10
C ASP A 91 -8.75 6.08 3.22
N ILE A 92 -7.70 6.12 2.42
CA ILE A 92 -6.56 5.19 2.52
C ILE A 92 -5.78 5.47 3.82
N LEU A 93 -5.40 6.72 4.06
CA LEU A 93 -4.57 7.09 5.21
C LEU A 93 -5.32 6.94 6.55
N ASP A 94 -6.62 7.24 6.59
CA ASP A 94 -7.47 7.06 7.77
C ASP A 94 -7.53 5.59 8.22
N ARG A 95 -7.53 4.65 7.26
CA ARG A 95 -7.51 3.20 7.56
C ARG A 95 -6.21 2.80 8.25
N LEU A 96 -5.08 3.36 7.79
CA LEU A 96 -3.78 3.14 8.41
C LEU A 96 -3.73 3.77 9.81
N TYR A 97 -4.21 5.01 9.94
CA TYR A 97 -4.27 5.74 11.21
C TYR A 97 -5.07 5.02 12.29
N LYS A 98 -6.18 4.39 11.93
CA LYS A 98 -7.04 3.67 12.87
C LYS A 98 -6.49 2.29 13.29
N LEU A 99 -5.65 1.67 12.47
CA LEU A 99 -5.19 0.29 12.68
C LEU A 99 -3.74 0.17 13.14
N SER A 100 -2.93 1.20 12.93
CA SER A 100 -1.49 1.14 13.16
C SER A 100 -1.09 2.01 14.33
N GLU A 101 -0.16 1.50 15.14
CA GLU A 101 0.56 2.25 16.16
C GLU A 101 1.98 2.60 15.67
N ALA A 102 2.17 2.73 14.35
CA ALA A 102 3.46 3.08 13.78
C ALA A 102 3.82 4.55 14.00
N ASP A 103 5.12 4.82 14.10
CA ASP A 103 5.65 6.18 14.26
C ASP A 103 5.56 6.97 12.94
N TYR A 104 5.67 6.28 11.80
CA TYR A 104 5.56 6.89 10.47
C TYR A 104 4.65 6.09 9.55
N PHE A 105 3.87 6.82 8.76
CA PHE A 105 3.02 6.27 7.71
C PHE A 105 3.61 6.57 6.34
N ILE A 106 3.60 5.56 5.48
CA ILE A 106 4.14 5.62 4.13
C ILE A 106 3.02 5.22 3.17
N TYR A 107 2.90 5.98 2.09
CA TYR A 107 2.07 5.63 0.94
C TYR A 107 2.89 5.82 -0.34
N ILE A 108 2.82 4.83 -1.23
CA ILE A 108 3.30 4.93 -2.61
C ILE A 108 2.23 4.41 -3.56
N ASN A 109 2.30 4.86 -4.81
CA ASN A 109 1.52 4.25 -5.88
C ASN A 109 2.02 2.82 -6.17
N VAL A 110 1.11 1.96 -6.61
CA VAL A 110 1.41 0.54 -6.88
C VAL A 110 2.27 0.29 -8.13
N ASP A 111 2.66 1.32 -8.87
CA ASP A 111 3.63 1.28 -9.98
C ASP A 111 5.07 1.63 -9.57
N ILE A 112 5.34 1.87 -8.27
CA ILE A 112 6.66 2.26 -7.77
C ILE A 112 7.32 1.07 -7.07
N ALA A 113 8.28 0.43 -7.74
CA ALA A 113 9.16 -0.54 -7.12
C ALA A 113 10.15 0.14 -6.15
N VAL A 114 10.40 -0.48 -5.00
CA VAL A 114 11.31 0.05 -3.97
C VAL A 114 12.64 -0.70 -3.92
N LEU A 115 13.72 -0.01 -3.57
CA LEU A 115 15.02 -0.65 -3.34
C LEU A 115 15.01 -1.43 -2.02
N PRO A 116 15.86 -2.47 -1.85
CA PRO A 116 15.91 -3.26 -0.62
C PRO A 116 16.12 -2.42 0.66
N ASN A 117 16.94 -1.37 0.60
CA ASN A 117 17.26 -0.51 1.73
C ASN A 117 16.29 0.67 1.93
N PHE A 118 15.17 0.72 1.20
CA PHE A 118 14.22 1.83 1.18
C PHE A 118 13.83 2.31 2.58
N TYR A 119 13.38 1.41 3.46
CA TYR A 119 12.94 1.78 4.80
C TYR A 119 14.06 2.26 5.71
N SER A 120 15.26 1.69 5.59
CA SER A 120 16.43 2.12 6.36
C SER A 120 16.87 3.53 5.97
N LEU A 121 16.76 3.89 4.68
CA LEU A 121 17.10 5.23 4.20
C LEU A 121 16.13 6.32 4.69
N LEU A 122 14.88 5.99 5.00
CA LEU A 122 13.91 6.95 5.52
C LEU A 122 14.17 7.35 6.99
N LEU A 123 14.95 6.54 7.70
CA LEU A 123 15.20 6.70 9.14
C LEU A 123 16.61 7.24 9.45
N ASN A 124 17.44 7.43 8.44
CA ASN A 124 18.76 8.07 8.54
C ASN A 124 18.64 9.58 8.33
#